data_AF-A0A7V9K953-F1
#
_entry.id   AF-A0A7V9K953-F1
#
_cell.length_a   1.000
_cell.length_b   1.000
_cell.length_c   1.000
_cell.angle_alpha   90.00
_cell.angle_beta   90.00
_cell.angle_gamma   90.00
#
_symmetry.space_group_name_H-M   'P 1'
#
loop_
_entity.id
_entity.type
_entity.pdbx_description
1 polymer ?
#
loop_
_entity_poly.entity_id
_entity_poly.type
_entity_poly.pdbx_seq_one_letter_code
_entity_poly.pdbx_strand_id
1 'polypeptide(L)'
;AEDETEISPFTVSGLRANDMAVRLKYADLPVGPVIPDRKEAIRTALEATPPGETLYVLPTYTAMLEIRKALGDMGYTHQFWED
;
A
#
# COMPACT_ATOMS: atom_id res chain seq x y z
N ALA A 1 -27.53 -10.50 10.20
CA ALA A 1 -26.66 -9.42 10.69
C ALA A 1 -25.52 -9.41 9.70
N GLU A 2 -25.48 -8.39 8.83
CA GLU A 2 -24.36 -8.22 7.91
C GLU A 2 -23.12 -8.00 8.78
N ASP A 3 -22.13 -8.86 8.58
CA ASP A 3 -20.84 -8.76 9.24
C ASP A 3 -20.17 -7.52 8.64
N GLU A 4 -20.36 -6.36 9.26
CA GLU A 4 -19.61 -5.15 8.92
C GLU A 4 -18.14 -5.48 9.18
N THR A 5 -17.47 -5.93 8.14
CA THR A 5 -16.04 -6.27 8.22
C THR A 5 -15.35 -4.94 8.50
N GLU A 6 -14.81 -4.77 9.70
CA GLU A 6 -14.11 -3.55 10.08
C GLU A 6 -12.88 -3.40 9.18
N ILE A 7 -12.98 -2.51 8.17
CA ILE A 7 -11.92 -2.30 7.19
C ILE A 7 -10.86 -1.39 7.82
N SER A 8 -9.62 -1.86 7.90
CA SER A 8 -8.48 -1.04 8.32
C SER A 8 -8.33 0.19 7.41
N PRO A 9 -7.90 1.35 7.95
CA PRO A 9 -7.65 2.54 7.14
C PRO A 9 -6.68 2.30 5.98
N PHE A 10 -7.01 2.86 4.81
CA PHE A 10 -6.18 2.72 3.62
C PHE A 10 -5.01 3.71 3.62
N THR A 11 -3.79 3.19 3.50
CA THR A 11 -2.61 4.01 3.19
C THR A 11 -2.57 4.33 1.69
N VAL A 12 -2.35 5.59 1.33
CA VAL A 12 -2.27 6.03 -0.07
C VAL A 12 -0.93 6.70 -0.38
N SER A 13 -0.42 6.51 -1.60
CA SER A 13 0.93 6.92 -1.99
C SER A 13 1.04 7.35 -3.46
N GLY A 14 2.21 7.89 -3.84
CA GLY A 14 2.54 8.35 -5.18
C GLY A 14 2.16 9.80 -5.45
N LEU A 15 2.39 10.23 -6.70
CA LEU A 15 2.21 11.63 -7.13
C LEU A 15 0.79 12.16 -6.89
N ARG A 16 -0.21 11.27 -6.87
CA ARG A 16 -1.63 11.61 -6.68
C ARG A 16 -2.20 11.08 -5.36
N ALA A 17 -1.36 10.91 -4.33
CA ALA A 17 -1.79 10.39 -3.03
C ALA A 17 -2.94 11.21 -2.43
N ASN A 18 -2.85 12.54 -2.47
CA ASN A 18 -3.90 13.43 -1.97
C ASN A 18 -5.22 13.25 -2.74
N ASP A 19 -5.17 13.16 -4.07
CA ASP A 19 -6.37 12.91 -4.88
C ASP A 19 -7.04 11.57 -4.51
N MET A 20 -6.22 10.54 -4.25
CA MET A 20 -6.73 9.23 -3.85
C MET A 20 -7.34 9.27 -2.44
N ALA A 21 -6.72 9.98 -1.49
CA ALA A 21 -7.29 10.20 -0.16
C ALA A 21 -8.68 10.85 -0.25
N VAL A 22 -8.82 11.87 -1.10
CA VAL A 22 -10.11 12.51 -1.36
C VAL A 22 -11.10 11.53 -2.00
N ARG A 23 -10.66 10.71 -2.95
CA ARG A 23 -11.51 9.69 -3.60
C ARG A 23 -12.06 8.66 -2.60
N LEU A 24 -11.24 8.21 -1.65
CA LEU A 24 -11.63 7.30 -0.58
C LEU A 24 -12.63 7.95 0.38
N LYS A 25 -12.40 9.22 0.76
CA LYS A 25 -13.33 10.01 1.57
C LYS A 25 -14.71 10.09 0.91
N TYR A 26 -14.77 10.33 -0.41
CA TYR A 26 -16.05 10.35 -1.14
C TYR A 26 -16.71 8.98 -1.31
N ALA A 27 -15.99 7.89 -1.03
CA ALA A 27 -16.51 6.54 -1.05
C ALA A 27 -16.91 6.03 0.34
N ASP A 28 -16.90 6.89 1.36
CA ASP A 28 -17.11 6.54 2.77
C ASP A 28 -16.15 5.44 3.26
N LEU A 29 -14.94 5.39 2.71
CA LEU A 29 -13.87 4.48 3.13
C LEU A 29 -12.90 5.15 4.11
N PRO A 30 -12.36 4.40 5.09
CA PRO A 30 -11.46 4.95 6.09
C PRO A 30 -10.12 5.37 5.46
N VAL A 31 -9.78 6.65 5.59
CA VAL A 31 -8.53 7.21 5.05
C VAL A 31 -7.45 7.14 6.12
N GLY A 32 -6.40 6.37 5.84
CA GLY A 32 -5.21 6.27 6.67
C GLY A 32 -4.12 7.27 6.27
N PRO A 33 -2.84 6.93 6.47
CA PRO A 33 -1.72 7.77 6.11
C PRO A 33 -1.66 8.10 4.60
N VAL A 34 -1.32 9.36 4.29
CA VAL A 34 -1.05 9.84 2.93
C VAL A 34 0.45 10.08 2.81
N ILE A 35 1.17 9.15 2.16
CA ILE A 35 2.63 9.13 2.11
C ILE A 35 3.09 9.17 0.65
N PRO A 36 3.47 10.33 0.08
CA PRO A 36 3.81 10.44 -1.34
C PRO A 36 4.96 9.54 -1.80
N ASP A 37 5.98 9.34 -0.95
CA ASP A 37 7.09 8.43 -1.24
C ASP A 37 6.63 6.97 -1.13
N ARG A 38 6.77 6.23 -2.23
CA ARG A 38 6.26 4.85 -2.34
C ARG A 38 7.06 3.86 -1.51
N LYS A 39 8.37 4.10 -1.34
CA LYS A 39 9.26 3.23 -0.56
C LYS A 39 9.00 3.42 0.94
N GLU A 40 8.75 4.66 1.37
CA GLU A 40 8.28 4.95 2.71
C GLU A 40 6.91 4.36 2.97
N ALA A 41 5.95 4.57 2.07
CA ALA A 41 4.60 4.03 2.21
C ALA A 41 4.59 2.50 2.37
N ILE A 42 5.37 1.77 1.57
CA ILE A 42 5.39 0.31 1.67
C ILE A 42 6.03 -0.18 2.98
N ARG A 43 7.06 0.52 3.47
CA ARG A 43 7.69 0.19 4.75
C ARG A 43 6.73 0.41 5.90
N THR A 44 6.08 1.58 5.93
CA THR A 44 5.08 1.90 6.96
C THR A 44 3.91 0.92 6.93
N ALA A 45 3.44 0.54 5.74
CA ALA A 45 2.37 -0.44 5.60
C ALA A 45 2.78 -1.84 6.07
N LEU A 46 4.02 -2.27 5.79
CA LEU A 46 4.57 -3.53 6.29
C LEU A 46 4.70 -3.54 7.82
N GLU A 47 5.23 -2.46 8.41
CA GLU A 47 5.37 -2.32 9.87
C GLU A 47 4.01 -2.31 10.59
N ALA A 48 2.98 -1.76 9.95
CA ALA A 48 1.61 -1.76 10.46
C ALA A 48 0.87 -3.08 10.26
N THR A 49 1.37 -3.97 9.39
CA THR A 49 0.74 -5.28 9.13
C THR A 49 1.20 -6.28 10.18
N PRO A 50 0.28 -6.87 10.98
CA PRO A 50 0.66 -7.84 12.00
C PRO A 50 1.35 -9.07 11.42
N PRO A 51 2.26 -9.72 12.18
CA PRO A 51 2.85 -10.99 11.75
C PRO A 51 1.77 -12.04 11.45
N GLY A 52 1.86 -12.67 10.28
CA GLY A 52 0.88 -13.67 9.82
C GLY A 52 -0.31 -13.10 9.05
N GLU A 53 -0.48 -11.78 9.03
CA GLU A 53 -1.51 -11.10 8.24
C GLU A 53 -1.01 -10.72 6.84
N THR A 54 -1.95 -10.38 5.96
CA THR A 54 -1.65 -10.05 4.56
C THR A 54 -1.80 -8.55 4.28
N LEU A 55 -0.73 -7.94 3.76
CA LEU A 55 -0.78 -6.60 3.18
C LEU A 55 -1.24 -6.67 1.72
N TYR A 56 -2.41 -6.12 1.42
CA TYR A 56 -2.88 -5.94 0.04
C TYR A 56 -2.41 -4.60 -0.52
N VAL A 57 -1.84 -4.63 -1.74
CA VAL A 57 -1.37 -3.44 -2.44
C VAL A 57 -2.04 -3.36 -3.81
N LEU A 58 -2.64 -2.21 -4.12
CA LEU A 58 -3.37 -1.96 -5.37
C LEU A 58 -2.64 -0.88 -6.21
N PRO A 59 -1.50 -1.20 -6.83
CA PRO A 59 -0.70 -0.21 -7.54
C PRO A 59 -1.16 -0.03 -8.99
N THR A 60 -0.86 1.12 -9.57
CA THR A 60 -0.78 1.26 -11.04
C THR A 60 0.47 0.54 -11.56
N TYR A 61 0.57 0.32 -12.87
CA TYR A 61 1.69 -0.43 -13.47
C TYR A 61 3.08 0.08 -13.05
N THR A 62 3.32 1.40 -13.15
CA THR A 62 4.62 1.98 -12.79
C THR A 62 4.88 1.93 -11.28
N ALA A 63 3.85 2.16 -10.46
CA ALA A 63 3.97 2.01 -9.02
C ALA A 63 4.27 0.55 -8.62
N MET A 64 3.72 -0.43 -9.35
CA MET A 64 3.97 -1.85 -9.10
C MET A 64 5.44 -2.19 -9.30
N LEU A 65 6.07 -1.70 -10.36
CA LEU A 65 7.50 -1.96 -10.64
C LEU A 65 8.39 -1.38 -9.54
N GLU A 66 8.10 -0.16 -9.09
CA GLU A 66 8.86 0.48 -8.01
C GLU A 66 8.67 -0.21 -6.66
N ILE A 67 7.44 -0.64 -6.35
CA ILE A 67 7.16 -1.39 -5.12
C ILE A 67 7.85 -2.75 -5.15
N ARG A 68 7.79 -3.48 -6.27
CA ARG A 68 8.51 -4.76 -6.43
C ARG A 68 10.01 -4.58 -6.23
N LYS A 69 10.60 -3.54 -6.83
CA LYS A 69 12.01 -3.21 -6.60
C LYS A 69 12.30 -2.91 -5.13
N ALA A 70 11.49 -2.08 -4.48
CA ALA A 70 11.66 -1.74 -3.06
C ALA A 70 11.59 -2.98 -2.16
N LEU A 71 10.67 -3.91 -2.43
CA LEU A 71 10.54 -5.17 -1.71
C LEU A 71 11.73 -6.11 -1.97
N GLY A 72 12.24 -6.17 -3.21
CA GLY A 72 13.46 -6.90 -3.54
C GLY A 72 14.69 -6.33 -2.83
N ASP A 73 14.84 -5.00 -2.77
CA ASP A 73 15.93 -4.33 -2.04
C ASP A 73 15.86 -4.59 -0.53
N MET A 74 14.66 -4.87 0.00
CA MET A 74 14.41 -5.23 1.40
C MET A 74 14.55 -6.74 1.67
N GLY A 75 14.75 -7.56 0.65
CA GLY A 75 14.84 -9.02 0.78
C GLY A 75 13.51 -9.77 0.90
N TYR A 76 12.37 -9.11 0.63
CA TYR A 76 11.05 -9.73 0.67
C TYR A 76 10.69 -10.50 -0.61
N THR A 77 11.37 -10.23 -1.73
CA THR A 77 11.13 -10.94 -3.00
C THR A 77 12.45 -11.19 -3.73
N HIS A 78 12.48 -12.16 -4.63
CA HIS A 78 13.57 -12.27 -5.60
C HIS A 78 13.63 -11.02 -6.49
N GLN A 79 14.83 -10.65 -6.92
CA GLN A 79 15.04 -9.60 -7.89
C GLN A 79 14.58 -10.11 -9.25
N PHE A 80 13.77 -9.33 -9.98
CA PHE A 80 13.20 -9.70 -11.29
C PHE A 80 14.25 -9.88 -12.41
N TRP A 81 15.54 -9.72 -12.10
CA TRP A 81 16.66 -9.78 -13.05
C TRP A 81 17.62 -10.94 -12.80
N GLU A 82 17.28 -11.86 -11.91
CA GLU A 82 17.97 -13.14 -11.73
C GLU A 82 17.11 -14.26 -12.35
N ASP A 83 17.24 -14.42 -13.67
CA ASP A 83 17.01 -15.67 -14.40
C ASP A 83 18.30 -16.02 -15.17
#